data_AF-A0AAD0HYN7-F1
#
_entry.id   AF-A0AAD0HYN7-F1
#
_cell.length_a   1.000
_cell.length_b   1.000
_cell.length_c   1.000
_cell.angle_alpha   90.00
_cell.angle_beta   90.00
_cell.angle_gamma   90.00
#
_symmetry.space_group_name_H-M   'P 1'
#
loop_
_entity.id
_entity.type
_entity.pdbx_description
1 polymer ?
#
loop_
_entity_poly.entity_id
_entity_poly.type
_entity_poly.pdbx_seq_one_letter_code
_entity_poly.pdbx_strand_id
1 'polypeptide(L)'
;MENNFDVHIIGGVPRNLKGHQMIEAEAWLMGLSTVRTSGTVFNIILPNEDSIGFSYSRLQNAPKKSILIAKNKEMTKEVLKSSNLPVAEGQVFESTQVDEAVEFAKKIGYPVVVKPISGKQGRGVFANLQTDSELKKSFVKSSQEGFKDSRLIVEKHIKGKDFRVFSTRDRVCSVVERIPAFVVGDGISTISELVVQKNERRKYNPRYFSTPINENNDLDLLARQGYSANSIPESGAHIRLSSTANLSRGGESRECIDVTHPSILEVASLAVRAIPGLEYAGVDILMEDPSIPIDGQDFSIVEINSAPMLVMHPFPGSGKPRNVPRMIVEDLLIKNGFSANNPVSEDCVFAKIIVTGTVRKVGYLKWIKAKMDNLELKGYVRVSSDFVEAYVEGCPHRISLLTAACLKGSARSLPKEVKTYPMLKQDFDSEVAGFV
;
A
#
# COMPACT_ATOMS: atom_id res chain seq x y z
N MET A 1 -2.73 23.31 -6.63
CA MET A 1 -3.20 22.75 -7.91
C MET A 1 -3.95 21.47 -7.58
N GLU A 2 -5.28 21.52 -7.64
CA GLU A 2 -6.09 20.30 -7.59
C GLU A 2 -5.66 19.41 -8.75
N ASN A 3 -5.27 18.17 -8.49
CA ASN A 3 -5.22 17.18 -9.54
C ASN A 3 -6.67 17.06 -10.03
N ASN A 4 -7.00 17.66 -11.17
CA ASN A 4 -8.00 17.07 -12.04
C ASN A 4 -7.48 15.67 -12.27
N PHE A 5 -8.03 14.69 -11.55
CA PHE A 5 -7.71 13.28 -11.75
C PHE A 5 -7.79 13.08 -13.25
N ASP A 6 -6.67 12.81 -13.90
CA ASP A 6 -6.65 12.66 -15.34
C ASP A 6 -7.45 11.39 -15.62
N VAL A 7 -8.75 11.59 -15.83
CA VAL A 7 -9.77 10.55 -15.89
C VAL A 7 -9.44 9.59 -17.04
N HIS A 8 -8.62 10.05 -17.99
CA HIS A 8 -8.08 9.29 -19.10
C HIS A 8 -7.10 8.19 -18.70
N ILE A 9 -6.44 8.25 -17.53
CA ILE A 9 -5.62 7.14 -17.00
C ILE A 9 -6.49 6.10 -16.26
N ILE A 10 -7.72 6.47 -15.87
CA ILE A 10 -8.53 5.76 -14.85
C ILE A 10 -9.81 5.12 -15.45
N GLY A 11 -10.02 5.21 -16.76
CA GLY A 11 -11.06 4.46 -17.45
C GLY A 11 -10.87 2.94 -17.31
N GLY A 12 -11.41 2.32 -16.26
CA GLY A 12 -11.44 0.86 -16.12
C GLY A 12 -10.79 0.28 -14.85
N VAL A 13 -10.15 1.07 -13.99
CA VAL A 13 -9.57 0.54 -12.73
C VAL A 13 -10.70 0.20 -11.74
N PRO A 14 -10.83 -1.06 -11.29
CA PRO A 14 -11.96 -1.46 -10.47
C PRO A 14 -11.82 -1.04 -9.00
N ARG A 15 -12.96 -0.86 -8.34
CA ARG A 15 -13.06 -0.60 -6.89
C ARG A 15 -12.40 -1.74 -6.11
N ASN A 16 -11.70 -1.41 -5.01
CA ASN A 16 -11.02 -2.35 -4.10
C ASN A 16 -9.80 -3.10 -4.64
N LEU A 17 -9.17 -2.62 -5.73
CA LEU A 17 -7.94 -3.20 -6.26
C LEU A 17 -6.84 -3.25 -5.19
N LYS A 18 -6.15 -4.38 -5.10
CA LYS A 18 -5.02 -4.58 -4.18
C LYS A 18 -3.71 -4.47 -4.93
N GLY A 19 -2.65 -4.04 -4.23
CA GLY A 19 -1.34 -3.82 -4.85
C GLY A 19 -0.80 -5.04 -5.60
N HIS A 20 -1.01 -6.25 -5.09
CA HIS A 20 -0.56 -7.48 -5.72
C HIS A 20 -1.29 -7.82 -7.02
N GLN A 21 -2.53 -7.36 -7.17
CA GLN A 21 -3.30 -7.49 -8.42
C GLN A 21 -2.78 -6.52 -9.49
N MET A 22 -2.21 -5.38 -9.06
CA MET A 22 -1.54 -4.47 -9.98
C MET A 22 -0.23 -5.07 -10.49
N ILE A 23 0.56 -5.73 -9.63
CA ILE A 23 1.78 -6.43 -10.08
C ILE A 23 1.42 -7.50 -11.13
N GLU A 24 0.38 -8.29 -10.87
CA GLU A 24 -0.07 -9.33 -11.81
C GLU A 24 -0.56 -8.73 -13.14
N ALA A 25 -1.31 -7.63 -13.08
CA ALA A 25 -1.77 -6.89 -14.27
C ALA A 25 -0.60 -6.37 -15.12
N GLU A 26 0.42 -5.78 -14.49
CA GLU A 26 1.61 -5.28 -15.18
C GLU A 26 2.43 -6.42 -15.81
N ALA A 27 2.50 -7.58 -15.15
CA ALA A 27 3.15 -8.76 -15.72
C ALA A 27 2.49 -9.18 -17.05
N TRP A 28 1.15 -9.17 -17.13
CA TRP A 28 0.44 -9.48 -18.38
C TRP A 28 0.63 -8.43 -19.46
N LEU A 29 0.64 -7.14 -19.09
CA LEU A 29 0.97 -6.06 -20.03
C LEU A 29 2.40 -6.23 -20.60
N MET A 30 3.29 -6.91 -19.88
CA MET A 30 4.64 -7.29 -20.33
C MET A 30 4.72 -8.65 -21.03
N GLY A 31 3.58 -9.31 -21.29
CA GLY A 31 3.56 -10.61 -21.95
C GLY A 31 3.96 -11.79 -21.06
N LEU A 32 4.10 -11.59 -19.75
CA LEU A 32 4.46 -12.65 -18.82
C LEU A 32 3.22 -13.41 -18.37
N SER A 33 3.28 -14.73 -18.40
CA SER A 33 2.20 -15.57 -17.88
C SER A 33 2.21 -15.59 -16.35
N THR A 34 1.06 -15.86 -15.73
CA THR A 34 0.97 -15.99 -14.27
C THR A 34 0.22 -17.24 -13.85
N VAL A 35 0.58 -17.76 -12.67
CA VAL A 35 -0.07 -18.91 -12.03
C VAL A 35 -0.50 -18.52 -10.63
N ARG A 36 -1.81 -18.52 -10.38
CA ARG A 36 -2.41 -18.12 -9.12
C ARG A 36 -2.96 -19.33 -8.36
N THR A 37 -2.63 -19.43 -7.07
CA THR A 37 -3.05 -20.53 -6.18
C THR A 37 -3.91 -20.06 -5.02
N SER A 38 -3.96 -18.75 -4.75
CA SER A 38 -4.95 -18.15 -3.84
C SER A 38 -5.33 -16.73 -4.26
N GLY A 39 -6.30 -16.11 -3.59
CA GLY A 39 -6.62 -14.70 -3.80
C GLY A 39 -5.46 -13.73 -3.52
N THR A 40 -4.38 -14.20 -2.88
CA THR A 40 -3.22 -13.41 -2.46
C THR A 40 -1.88 -13.98 -2.91
N VAL A 41 -1.84 -15.20 -3.45
CA VAL A 41 -0.61 -15.88 -3.87
C VAL A 41 -0.66 -16.18 -5.37
N PHE A 42 0.36 -15.71 -6.08
CA PHE A 42 0.57 -15.96 -7.50
C PHE A 42 2.06 -15.99 -7.84
N ASN A 43 2.40 -16.55 -8.99
CA ASN A 43 3.75 -16.54 -9.53
C ASN A 43 3.71 -15.92 -10.93
N ILE A 44 4.71 -15.10 -11.24
CA ILE A 44 5.00 -14.66 -12.60
C ILE A 44 5.93 -15.70 -13.22
N ILE A 45 5.63 -16.16 -14.43
CA ILE A 45 6.47 -17.09 -15.19
C ILE A 45 7.39 -16.27 -16.10
N LEU A 46 8.69 -16.49 -15.96
CA LEU A 46 9.74 -15.83 -16.72
C LEU A 46 9.95 -16.51 -18.09
N PRO A 47 10.62 -15.86 -19.05
CA PRO A 47 10.84 -16.43 -20.38
C PRO A 47 11.64 -17.75 -20.40
N ASN A 48 12.44 -18.04 -19.37
CA ASN A 48 13.15 -19.31 -19.21
C ASN A 48 12.36 -20.37 -18.41
N GLU A 49 11.07 -20.15 -18.21
CA GLU A 49 10.15 -20.98 -17.40
C GLU A 49 10.40 -21.02 -15.89
N ASP A 50 11.41 -20.30 -15.39
CA ASP A 50 11.51 -20.03 -13.95
C ASP A 50 10.32 -19.17 -13.49
N SER A 51 10.11 -19.12 -12.17
CA SER A 51 9.00 -18.36 -11.62
C SER A 51 9.36 -17.50 -10.43
N ILE A 52 8.74 -16.32 -10.36
CA ILE A 52 8.85 -15.39 -9.25
C ILE A 52 7.53 -15.37 -8.50
N GLY A 53 7.55 -15.93 -7.28
CA GLY A 53 6.37 -16.01 -6.43
C GLY A 53 6.12 -14.75 -5.61
N PHE A 54 4.85 -14.39 -5.47
CA PHE A 54 4.35 -13.31 -4.63
C PHE A 54 3.30 -13.80 -3.63
N SER A 55 3.35 -13.27 -2.41
CA SER A 55 2.30 -13.37 -1.40
C SER A 55 1.91 -11.95 -0.97
N TYR A 56 0.71 -11.51 -1.36
CA TYR A 56 0.38 -10.10 -1.47
C TYR A 56 1.44 -9.38 -2.34
N SER A 57 1.90 -8.21 -1.93
CA SER A 57 2.95 -7.45 -2.62
C SER A 57 4.36 -7.89 -2.25
N ARG A 58 4.55 -8.97 -1.48
CA ARG A 58 5.87 -9.44 -1.04
C ARG A 58 6.33 -10.65 -1.86
N LEU A 59 7.60 -10.71 -2.21
CA LEU A 59 8.22 -11.89 -2.81
C LEU A 59 8.22 -13.10 -1.85
N GLN A 60 7.92 -14.29 -2.36
CA GLN A 60 7.88 -15.53 -1.57
C GLN A 60 9.27 -16.05 -1.20
N ASN A 61 10.30 -15.73 -1.99
CA ASN A 61 11.69 -16.11 -1.73
C ASN A 61 12.39 -15.18 -0.72
N ALA A 62 11.74 -14.11 -0.24
CA ALA A 62 12.29 -13.25 0.80
C ALA A 62 12.62 -14.08 2.06
N PRO A 63 13.85 -14.02 2.60
CA PRO A 63 14.23 -14.89 3.71
C PRO A 63 13.33 -14.67 4.94
N LYS A 64 12.97 -15.76 5.63
CA LYS A 64 12.10 -15.70 6.82
C LYS A 64 12.63 -14.74 7.88
N LYS A 65 13.97 -14.68 8.05
CA LYS A 65 14.65 -13.76 8.97
C LYS A 65 14.40 -12.29 8.59
N SER A 66 14.45 -11.95 7.30
CA SER A 66 14.18 -10.61 6.78
C SER A 66 12.74 -10.17 7.04
N ILE A 67 11.80 -11.10 6.86
CA ILE A 67 10.37 -10.87 7.17
C ILE A 67 10.18 -10.67 8.67
N LEU A 68 10.89 -11.42 9.51
CA LEU A 68 10.84 -11.27 10.96
C LEU A 68 11.38 -9.91 11.40
N ILE A 69 12.55 -9.51 10.87
CA ILE A 69 13.15 -8.19 11.15
C ILE A 69 12.15 -7.09 10.77
N ALA A 70 11.65 -7.08 9.53
CA ALA A 70 10.70 -6.05 9.07
C ALA A 70 9.36 -6.02 9.82
N LYS A 71 8.97 -7.11 10.49
CA LYS A 71 7.75 -7.14 11.32
C LYS A 71 7.98 -6.69 12.76
N ASN A 72 9.22 -6.66 13.21
CA ASN A 72 9.58 -6.27 14.57
C ASN A 72 10.31 -4.91 14.53
N LYS A 73 9.68 -3.89 15.12
CA LYS A 73 10.21 -2.52 15.16
C LYS A 73 11.59 -2.44 15.81
N GLU A 74 11.82 -3.20 16.88
CA GLU A 74 13.10 -3.23 17.61
C GLU A 74 14.20 -3.83 16.73
N MET A 75 13.97 -5.03 16.17
CA MET A 75 14.94 -5.68 15.28
C MET A 75 15.24 -4.82 14.04
N THR A 76 14.22 -4.18 13.44
CA THR A 76 14.40 -3.26 12.32
C THR A 76 15.32 -2.12 12.73
N LYS A 77 15.06 -1.51 13.90
CA LYS A 77 15.84 -0.39 14.41
C LYS A 77 17.28 -0.76 14.73
N GLU A 78 17.52 -1.93 15.31
CA GLU A 78 18.88 -2.44 15.57
C GLU A 78 19.68 -2.63 14.27
N VAL A 79 19.06 -3.20 13.23
CA VAL A 79 19.71 -3.38 11.92
C VAL A 79 20.01 -2.04 11.26
N LEU A 80 19.08 -1.09 11.34
CA LEU A 80 19.28 0.25 10.80
C LEU A 80 20.39 1.00 11.56
N LYS A 81 20.35 0.97 12.89
CA LYS A 81 21.36 1.62 13.74
C LYS A 81 22.76 1.03 13.52
N SER A 82 22.89 -0.29 13.44
CA SER A 82 24.17 -0.95 13.14
C SER A 82 24.67 -0.68 11.72
N SER A 83 23.80 -0.20 10.82
CA SER A 83 24.15 0.25 9.48
C SER A 83 24.39 1.76 9.39
N ASN A 84 24.51 2.47 10.53
CA ASN A 84 24.62 3.93 10.64
C ASN A 84 23.47 4.69 9.96
N LEU A 85 22.28 4.11 9.93
CA LEU A 85 21.09 4.75 9.37
C LEU A 85 20.28 5.47 10.46
N PRO A 86 19.71 6.64 10.14
CA PRO A 86 19.04 7.49 11.13
C PRO A 86 17.74 6.85 11.61
N VAL A 87 17.70 6.58 12.92
CA VAL A 87 16.52 6.11 13.64
C VAL A 87 16.43 6.90 14.95
N ALA A 88 15.21 7.22 15.39
CA ALA A 88 14.97 7.94 16.64
C ALA A 88 15.65 7.22 17.81
N GLU A 89 16.35 7.93 18.69
CA GLU A 89 16.88 7.30 19.91
C GLU A 89 15.74 6.76 20.77
N GLY A 90 15.85 5.55 21.30
CA GLY A 90 14.78 4.97 22.12
C GLY A 90 15.06 3.57 22.65
N GLN A 91 14.26 3.14 23.61
CA GLN A 91 14.42 1.89 24.36
C GLN A 91 13.06 1.20 24.60
N VAL A 92 13.10 -0.13 24.75
CA VAL A 92 11.94 -0.97 25.10
C VAL A 92 11.84 -1.13 26.62
N PHE A 93 10.61 -1.08 27.12
CA PHE A 93 10.23 -1.20 28.53
C PHE A 93 9.09 -2.19 28.68
N GLU A 94 9.12 -2.98 29.75
CA GLU A 94 7.96 -3.75 30.18
C GLU A 94 6.82 -2.81 30.60
N SER A 95 5.57 -3.27 30.51
CA SER A 95 4.39 -2.46 30.86
C SER A 95 4.37 -1.99 32.31
N THR A 96 5.18 -2.58 33.18
CA THR A 96 5.35 -2.22 34.60
C THR A 96 6.46 -1.19 34.83
N GLN A 97 7.31 -0.90 33.84
CA GLN A 97 8.53 -0.09 33.98
C GLN A 97 8.31 1.38 33.62
N VAL A 98 7.24 1.97 34.16
CA VAL A 98 6.86 3.36 33.82
C VAL A 98 7.85 4.39 34.38
N ASP A 99 8.44 4.14 35.54
CA ASP A 99 9.38 5.08 36.16
C ASP A 99 10.75 5.02 35.46
N GLU A 100 11.22 3.84 35.07
CA GLU A 100 12.43 3.68 34.25
C GLU A 100 12.28 4.32 32.87
N ALA A 101 11.08 4.21 32.28
CA ALA A 101 10.77 4.88 31.02
C ALA A 101 10.83 6.41 31.14
N VAL A 102 10.43 6.97 32.29
CA VAL A 102 10.52 8.41 32.58
C VAL A 102 11.97 8.85 32.79
N GLU A 103 12.76 8.09 33.54
CA GLU A 103 14.18 8.41 33.72
C GLU A 103 14.95 8.33 32.39
N PHE A 104 14.61 7.37 31.53
CA PHE A 104 15.12 7.33 30.17
C PHE A 104 14.69 8.55 29.34
N ALA A 105 13.42 8.94 29.39
CA ALA A 105 12.92 10.11 28.68
C ALA A 105 13.64 11.41 29.11
N LYS A 106 13.94 11.56 30.40
CA LYS A 106 14.76 12.68 30.90
C LYS A 106 16.17 12.66 30.32
N LYS A 107 16.78 11.49 30.18
CA LYS A 107 18.11 11.31 29.62
C LYS A 107 18.18 11.71 28.13
N ILE A 108 17.21 11.28 27.32
CA ILE A 108 17.17 11.62 25.88
C ILE A 108 16.53 12.99 25.59
N GLY A 109 15.90 13.58 26.61
CA GLY A 109 15.19 14.84 26.57
C GLY A 109 13.82 14.76 25.89
N TYR A 110 12.90 15.60 26.36
CA TYR A 110 11.59 15.81 25.74
C TYR A 110 11.68 16.65 24.44
N PRO A 111 10.69 16.58 23.53
CA PRO A 111 9.54 15.67 23.57
C PRO A 111 9.86 14.22 23.23
N VAL A 112 9.03 13.30 23.71
CA VAL A 112 9.12 11.84 23.44
C VAL A 112 7.81 11.27 22.88
N VAL A 113 7.89 10.06 22.34
CA VAL A 113 6.76 9.24 21.92
C VAL A 113 6.77 7.94 22.70
N VAL A 114 5.60 7.47 23.13
CA VAL A 114 5.40 6.09 23.60
C VAL A 114 4.55 5.34 22.58
N LYS A 115 4.99 4.13 22.23
CA LYS A 115 4.27 3.25 21.28
C LYS A 115 4.43 1.79 21.67
N PRO A 116 3.43 0.93 21.42
CA PRO A 116 3.59 -0.50 21.66
C PRO A 116 4.55 -1.11 20.64
N ILE A 117 5.32 -2.11 21.08
CA ILE A 117 6.22 -2.87 20.21
C ILE A 117 5.42 -3.57 19.10
N SER A 118 4.24 -4.07 19.46
CA SER A 118 3.28 -4.70 18.57
C SER A 118 2.07 -3.79 18.37
N GLY A 119 1.70 -3.53 17.11
CA GLY A 119 0.55 -2.70 16.81
C GLY A 119 0.55 -2.23 15.36
N LYS A 120 -0.59 -1.71 14.90
CA LYS A 120 -0.77 -1.17 13.55
C LYS A 120 -1.61 0.10 13.61
N GLN A 121 -1.52 0.92 12.56
CA GLN A 121 -2.38 2.08 12.35
C GLN A 121 -2.34 3.15 13.47
N GLY A 122 -1.24 3.22 14.23
CA GLY A 122 -1.08 4.21 15.30
C GLY A 122 -1.85 3.89 16.59
N ARG A 123 -2.49 2.71 16.71
CA ARG A 123 -3.17 2.30 17.95
C ARG A 123 -2.16 2.19 19.10
N GLY A 124 -2.46 2.85 20.23
CA GLY A 124 -1.56 2.94 21.38
C GLY A 124 -0.37 3.88 21.19
N VAL A 125 -0.31 4.66 20.11
CA VAL A 125 0.80 5.61 19.89
C VAL A 125 0.41 6.97 20.46
N PHE A 126 1.21 7.46 21.41
CA PHE A 126 1.08 8.80 21.98
C PHE A 126 2.39 9.56 21.73
N ALA A 127 2.32 10.59 20.88
CA ALA A 127 3.47 11.34 20.41
C ALA A 127 3.49 12.76 20.97
N ASN A 128 4.64 13.42 20.85
CA ASN A 128 4.88 14.80 21.28
C ASN A 128 4.58 15.02 22.78
N LEU A 129 4.92 14.05 23.62
CA LEU A 129 4.77 14.13 25.07
C LEU A 129 5.88 15.04 25.60
N GLN A 130 5.51 16.08 26.34
CA GLN A 130 6.40 17.16 26.77
C GLN A 130 6.87 16.99 28.21
N THR A 131 6.17 16.19 29.01
CA THR A 131 6.39 16.10 30.47
C THR A 131 6.30 14.68 30.99
N ASP A 132 6.91 14.45 32.16
CA ASP A 132 6.79 13.19 32.91
C ASP A 132 5.33 12.79 33.13
N SER A 133 4.47 13.75 33.48
CA SER A 133 3.05 13.47 33.75
C SER A 133 2.32 12.96 32.49
N GLU A 134 2.59 13.58 31.35
CA GLU A 134 2.04 13.15 30.06
C GLU A 134 2.55 11.78 29.65
N LEU A 135 3.85 11.52 29.84
CA LEU A 135 4.46 10.23 29.57
C LEU A 135 3.85 9.13 30.45
N LYS A 136 3.80 9.31 31.78
CA LYS A 136 3.22 8.32 32.70
C LYS A 136 1.77 7.97 32.32
N LYS A 137 0.94 8.99 32.08
CA LYS A 137 -0.47 8.80 31.67
C LYS A 137 -0.59 8.04 30.35
N SER A 138 0.22 8.41 29.36
CA SER A 138 0.18 7.81 28.02
C SER A 138 0.74 6.39 28.01
N PHE A 139 1.78 6.12 28.80
CA PHE A 139 2.38 4.80 28.96
C PHE A 139 1.36 3.81 29.53
N VAL A 140 0.65 4.19 30.59
CA VAL A 140 -0.42 3.36 31.17
C VAL A 140 -1.56 3.13 30.18
N LYS A 141 -2.00 4.16 29.45
CA LYS A 141 -3.03 3.98 28.41
C LYS A 141 -2.56 3.04 27.30
N SER A 142 -1.32 3.19 26.84
CA SER A 142 -0.74 2.35 25.79
C SER A 142 -0.60 0.89 26.22
N SER A 143 -0.26 0.62 27.47
CA SER A 143 -0.14 -0.77 27.97
C SER A 143 -1.48 -1.49 28.07
N GLN A 144 -2.58 -0.74 28.18
CA GLN A 144 -3.95 -1.26 28.28
C GLN A 144 -4.61 -1.57 26.93
N GLU A 145 -3.91 -1.40 25.80
CA GLU A 145 -4.45 -1.69 24.46
C GLU A 145 -4.66 -3.20 24.18
N GLY A 146 -4.22 -4.09 25.09
CA GLY A 146 -4.49 -5.53 25.00
C GLY A 146 -3.73 -6.24 23.87
N PHE A 147 -2.55 -5.73 23.49
CA PHE A 147 -1.67 -6.43 22.55
C PHE A 147 -1.05 -7.67 23.19
N LYS A 148 -0.79 -8.70 22.37
CA LYS A 148 -0.15 -9.95 22.83
C LYS A 148 1.23 -9.70 23.48
N ASP A 149 1.97 -8.75 22.93
CA ASP A 149 3.21 -8.24 23.51
C ASP A 149 2.90 -6.87 24.10
N SER A 150 2.91 -6.77 25.42
CA SER A 150 2.56 -5.56 26.18
C SER A 150 3.73 -4.60 26.35
N ARG A 151 4.92 -4.95 25.87
CA ARG A 151 6.10 -4.08 25.94
C ARG A 151 5.89 -2.81 25.12
N LEU A 152 6.41 -1.71 25.65
CA LEU A 152 6.31 -0.38 25.08
C LEU A 152 7.69 0.14 24.70
N ILE A 153 7.74 0.98 23.68
CA ILE A 153 8.94 1.68 23.24
C ILE A 153 8.75 3.15 23.59
N VAL A 154 9.74 3.73 24.29
CA VAL A 154 9.85 5.18 24.45
C VAL A 154 10.99 5.68 23.57
N GLU A 155 10.70 6.65 22.71
CA GLU A 155 11.67 7.19 21.74
C GLU A 155 11.62 8.71 21.70
N LYS A 156 12.69 9.33 21.21
CA LYS A 156 12.71 10.76 20.89
C LYS A 156 11.60 11.07 19.90
N HIS A 157 10.83 12.12 20.16
CA HIS A 157 9.84 12.59 19.19
C HIS A 157 10.56 13.30 18.04
N ILE A 158 10.29 12.85 16.82
CA ILE A 158 10.81 13.45 15.59
C ILE A 158 9.73 14.36 15.04
N LYS A 159 10.04 15.65 14.94
CA LYS A 159 9.14 16.63 14.33
C LYS A 159 9.10 16.41 12.83
N GLY A 160 7.90 16.48 12.26
CA GLY A 160 7.74 16.40 10.81
C GLY A 160 6.44 15.78 10.35
N LYS A 161 6.38 15.62 9.03
CA LYS A 161 5.32 14.95 8.29
C LYS A 161 5.70 13.49 8.08
N ASP A 162 4.70 12.71 7.73
CA ASP A 162 4.82 11.27 7.52
C ASP A 162 5.01 10.98 6.03
N PHE A 163 6.11 10.31 5.68
CA PHE A 163 6.41 9.89 4.31
C PHE A 163 6.52 8.38 4.19
N ARG A 164 5.94 7.84 3.12
CA ARG A 164 6.10 6.47 2.65
C ARG A 164 6.97 6.49 1.39
N VAL A 165 8.18 5.97 1.49
CA VAL A 165 9.09 5.75 0.36
C VAL A 165 8.95 4.31 -0.11
N PHE A 166 8.72 4.10 -1.40
CA PHE A 166 8.93 2.78 -2.00
C PHE A 166 10.32 2.73 -2.62
N SER A 167 11.16 1.82 -2.12
CA SER A 167 12.52 1.64 -2.61
C SER A 167 12.79 0.19 -2.94
N THR A 168 13.49 -0.04 -4.04
CA THR A 168 14.23 -1.28 -4.28
C THR A 168 15.61 -1.18 -3.65
N ARG A 169 16.41 -2.24 -3.80
CA ARG A 169 17.82 -2.23 -3.38
C ARG A 169 18.67 -1.19 -4.10
N ASP A 170 18.28 -0.81 -5.32
CA ASP A 170 19.13 -0.03 -6.22
C ASP A 170 18.63 1.40 -6.40
N ARG A 171 17.32 1.62 -6.30
CA ARG A 171 16.72 2.95 -6.49
C ARG A 171 15.45 3.15 -5.67
N VAL A 172 15.11 4.42 -5.47
CA VAL A 172 13.80 4.84 -4.97
C VAL A 172 12.85 5.02 -6.14
N CYS A 173 11.67 4.41 -6.07
CA CYS A 173 10.67 4.45 -7.14
C CYS A 173 9.59 5.51 -6.89
N SER A 174 9.30 5.82 -5.63
CA SER A 174 8.29 6.81 -5.27
C SER A 174 8.47 7.29 -3.83
N VAL A 175 8.16 8.57 -3.60
CA VAL A 175 8.13 9.20 -2.27
C VAL A 175 6.75 9.84 -2.09
N VAL A 176 5.99 9.37 -1.11
CA VAL A 176 4.62 9.81 -0.88
C VAL A 176 4.48 10.39 0.51
N GLU A 177 4.14 11.66 0.61
CA GLU A 177 3.66 12.25 1.85
C GLU A 177 2.27 11.71 2.17
N ARG A 178 2.05 11.27 3.41
CA ARG A 178 0.75 10.89 3.95
C ARG A 178 0.17 12.07 4.71
N ILE A 179 -0.92 12.60 4.21
CA ILE A 179 -1.61 13.76 4.76
C ILE A 179 -2.82 13.26 5.57
N PRO A 180 -2.95 13.64 6.85
CA PRO A 180 -4.14 13.31 7.65
C PRO A 180 -5.44 13.81 7.00
N ALA A 181 -6.57 13.19 7.33
CA ALA A 181 -7.86 13.63 6.78
C ALA A 181 -8.09 15.12 7.08
N PHE A 182 -8.56 15.87 6.09
CA PHE A 182 -8.81 17.31 6.21
C PHE A 182 -9.88 17.79 5.23
N VAL A 183 -10.47 18.94 5.51
CA VAL A 183 -11.25 19.76 4.56
C VAL A 183 -10.67 21.17 4.51
N VAL A 184 -10.98 21.92 3.45
CA VAL A 184 -10.61 23.33 3.31
C VAL A 184 -11.91 24.13 3.34
N GLY A 185 -11.97 25.14 4.21
CA GLY A 185 -13.11 26.04 4.28
C GLY A 185 -13.33 26.79 2.97
N ASP A 186 -14.59 26.96 2.59
CA ASP A 186 -15.02 27.81 1.47
C ASP A 186 -15.69 29.10 1.97
N GLY A 187 -15.86 29.27 3.29
CA GLY A 187 -16.56 30.39 3.91
C GLY A 187 -18.10 30.29 3.87
N ILE A 188 -18.65 29.19 3.35
CA ILE A 188 -20.10 29.04 3.07
C ILE A 188 -20.64 27.73 3.65
N SER A 189 -19.96 26.62 3.39
CA SER A 189 -20.37 25.27 3.73
C SER A 189 -19.89 24.87 5.13
N THR A 190 -20.71 24.12 5.85
CA THR A 190 -20.31 23.49 7.11
C THR A 190 -19.25 22.41 6.88
N ILE A 191 -18.50 22.05 7.93
CA ILE A 191 -17.52 20.95 7.85
C ILE A 191 -18.17 19.64 7.37
N SER A 192 -19.36 19.30 7.85
CA SER A 192 -20.10 18.11 7.38
C SER A 192 -20.37 18.15 5.87
N GLU A 193 -20.80 19.30 5.35
CA GLU A 193 -21.07 19.48 3.92
C GLU A 193 -19.78 19.38 3.09
N LEU A 194 -18.70 20.01 3.56
CA LEU A 194 -17.38 19.92 2.93
C LEU A 194 -16.87 18.47 2.89
N VAL A 195 -17.12 17.68 3.95
CA VAL A 195 -16.76 16.26 3.98
C VAL A 195 -17.57 15.46 2.97
N VAL A 196 -18.88 15.69 2.86
CA VAL A 196 -19.73 15.04 1.85
C VAL A 196 -19.23 15.37 0.44
N GLN A 197 -19.00 16.65 0.13
CA GLN A 197 -18.50 17.10 -1.17
C GLN A 197 -17.14 16.46 -1.50
N LYS A 198 -16.22 16.44 -0.54
CA LYS A 198 -14.90 15.83 -0.71
C LYS A 198 -15.01 14.32 -0.91
N ASN A 199 -15.89 13.64 -0.18
CA ASN A 199 -16.13 12.21 -0.33
C ASN A 199 -16.72 11.85 -1.71
N GLU A 200 -17.58 12.68 -2.29
CA GLU A 200 -18.05 12.48 -3.67
C GLU A 200 -16.90 12.51 -4.67
N ARG A 201 -15.99 13.48 -4.56
CA ARG A 201 -14.77 13.54 -5.40
C ARG A 201 -13.86 12.32 -5.18
N ARG A 202 -13.71 11.88 -3.93
CA ARG A 202 -12.86 10.73 -3.57
C ARG A 202 -13.33 9.41 -4.20
N LYS A 203 -14.59 9.28 -4.63
CA LYS A 203 -15.10 8.07 -5.30
C LYS A 203 -14.41 7.77 -6.64
N TYR A 204 -13.86 8.79 -7.28
CA TYR A 204 -13.17 8.65 -8.58
C TYR A 204 -11.71 8.23 -8.45
N ASN A 205 -11.13 8.30 -7.25
CA ASN A 205 -9.77 7.83 -7.02
C ASN A 205 -9.79 6.35 -6.53
N PRO A 206 -9.14 5.41 -7.24
CA PRO A 206 -9.12 3.99 -6.87
C PRO A 206 -8.59 3.72 -5.47
N ARG A 207 -7.70 4.58 -4.94
CA ARG A 207 -7.21 4.49 -3.57
C ARG A 207 -8.25 4.97 -2.56
N TYR A 208 -8.97 6.06 -2.82
CA TYR A 208 -9.80 6.72 -1.81
C TYR A 208 -11.24 6.24 -1.75
N PHE A 209 -11.74 5.63 -2.82
CA PHE A 209 -13.12 5.13 -2.91
C PHE A 209 -13.54 4.30 -1.68
N SER A 210 -12.67 3.40 -1.21
CA SER A 210 -12.97 2.51 -0.08
C SER A 210 -12.59 3.08 1.29
N THR A 211 -12.16 4.33 1.35
CA THR A 211 -11.68 5.00 2.58
C THR A 211 -12.23 6.43 2.64
N PRO A 212 -13.56 6.58 2.78
CA PRO A 212 -14.18 7.89 2.93
C PRO A 212 -13.68 8.56 4.21
N ILE A 213 -13.69 9.88 4.20
CA ILE A 213 -13.51 10.69 5.40
C ILE A 213 -14.77 10.50 6.26
N ASN A 214 -14.55 10.29 7.55
CA ASN A 214 -15.60 10.31 8.57
C ASN A 214 -15.14 11.29 9.65
N GLU A 215 -15.84 12.41 9.74
CA GLU A 215 -15.60 13.53 10.66
C GLU A 215 -15.76 13.13 12.14
N ASN A 216 -16.49 12.05 12.43
CA ASN A 216 -16.69 11.55 13.79
C ASN A 216 -15.50 10.72 14.30
N ASN A 217 -14.47 10.53 13.47
CA ASN A 217 -13.29 9.75 13.84
C ASN A 217 -12.44 10.38 14.96
N ASP A 218 -12.48 11.71 15.10
CA ASP A 218 -11.62 12.47 16.00
C ASP A 218 -12.29 13.79 16.42
N LEU A 219 -13.45 13.68 17.08
CA LEU A 219 -14.23 14.85 17.54
C LEU A 219 -13.44 15.73 18.51
N ASP A 220 -12.59 15.12 19.35
CA ASP A 220 -11.72 15.83 20.28
C ASP A 220 -10.72 16.75 19.55
N LEU A 221 -10.13 16.27 18.44
CA LEU A 221 -9.25 17.09 17.61
C LEU A 221 -10.01 18.26 16.98
N LEU A 222 -11.24 18.03 16.53
CA LEU A 222 -12.05 19.08 15.92
C LEU A 222 -12.39 20.17 16.94
N ALA A 223 -12.84 19.77 18.14
CA ALA A 223 -13.15 20.66 19.25
C ALA A 223 -11.92 21.47 19.70
N ARG A 224 -10.73 20.85 19.77
CA ARG A 224 -9.48 21.55 20.12
C ARG A 224 -9.06 22.60 19.10
N GLN A 225 -9.48 22.47 17.84
CA GLN A 225 -9.29 23.49 16.81
C GLN A 225 -10.37 24.59 16.87
N GLY A 226 -11.32 24.52 17.80
CA GLY A 226 -12.42 25.47 17.93
C GLY A 226 -13.59 25.22 16.98
N TYR A 227 -13.65 24.03 16.35
CA TYR A 227 -14.69 23.70 15.38
C TYR A 227 -15.61 22.58 15.86
N SER A 228 -16.79 22.51 15.24
CA SER A 228 -17.72 21.39 15.29
C SER A 228 -18.12 21.00 13.87
N ALA A 229 -18.81 19.88 13.69
CA ALA A 229 -19.30 19.44 12.39
C ALA A 229 -20.19 20.51 11.68
N ASN A 230 -20.87 21.36 12.45
CA ASN A 230 -21.75 22.43 11.97
C ASN A 230 -21.06 23.78 11.78
N SER A 231 -19.77 23.89 12.12
CA SER A 231 -19.03 25.13 11.93
C SER A 231 -18.78 25.38 10.44
N ILE A 232 -18.84 26.64 10.02
CA ILE A 232 -18.47 27.11 8.67
C ILE A 232 -17.06 27.70 8.78
N PRO A 233 -16.01 27.03 8.27
CA PRO A 233 -14.66 27.56 8.33
C PRO A 233 -14.45 28.68 7.32
N GLU A 234 -13.60 29.65 7.66
CA GLU A 234 -13.19 30.72 6.73
C GLU A 234 -12.60 30.14 5.44
N SER A 235 -12.75 30.88 4.33
CA SER A 235 -12.23 30.46 3.05
C SER A 235 -10.71 30.24 3.11
N GLY A 236 -10.25 29.07 2.71
CA GLY A 236 -8.84 28.66 2.77
C GLY A 236 -8.39 28.05 4.10
N ALA A 237 -9.24 28.02 5.14
CA ALA A 237 -8.88 27.41 6.42
C ALA A 237 -8.73 25.89 6.29
N HIS A 238 -7.55 25.36 6.59
CA HIS A 238 -7.28 23.92 6.59
C HIS A 238 -7.71 23.27 7.91
N ILE A 239 -8.80 22.50 7.89
CA ILE A 239 -9.34 21.87 9.09
C ILE A 239 -8.99 20.39 9.11
N ARG A 240 -8.25 19.97 10.13
CA ARG A 240 -7.81 18.58 10.29
C ARG A 240 -8.90 17.74 10.97
N LEU A 241 -9.18 16.58 10.41
CA LEU A 241 -10.23 15.63 10.84
C LEU A 241 -9.66 14.32 11.42
N SER A 242 -8.35 14.16 11.43
CA SER A 242 -7.69 13.04 12.10
C SER A 242 -6.31 13.40 12.60
N SER A 243 -5.99 12.99 13.84
CA SER A 243 -4.65 13.11 14.45
C SER A 243 -3.58 12.21 13.80
N THR A 244 -3.95 11.30 12.90
CA THR A 244 -3.03 10.37 12.26
C THR A 244 -3.06 10.49 10.74
N ALA A 245 -1.90 10.32 10.08
CA ALA A 245 -1.77 10.28 8.62
C ALA A 245 -2.21 8.93 8.01
N ASN A 246 -3.30 8.37 8.52
CA ASN A 246 -3.80 7.07 8.10
C ASN A 246 -4.71 7.20 6.88
N LEU A 247 -4.24 6.73 5.72
CA LEU A 247 -5.07 6.66 4.50
C LEU A 247 -6.36 5.85 4.70
N SER A 248 -6.40 4.88 5.62
CA SER A 248 -7.61 4.12 5.95
C SER A 248 -8.68 4.93 6.69
N ARG A 249 -8.32 6.08 7.28
CA ARG A 249 -9.22 6.98 8.01
C ARG A 249 -9.54 8.26 7.23
N GLY A 250 -9.51 8.19 5.90
CA GLY A 250 -9.80 9.36 5.05
C GLY A 250 -8.59 10.25 4.75
N GLY A 251 -7.38 9.83 5.14
CA GLY A 251 -6.15 10.53 4.74
C GLY A 251 -5.97 10.60 3.22
N GLU A 252 -5.04 11.47 2.81
CA GLU A 252 -4.64 11.71 1.44
C GLU A 252 -3.15 11.50 1.26
N SER A 253 -2.71 11.44 0.01
CA SER A 253 -1.32 11.22 -0.36
C SER A 253 -0.88 12.26 -1.38
N ARG A 254 0.36 12.73 -1.25
CA ARG A 254 1.02 13.58 -2.23
C ARG A 254 2.31 12.92 -2.70
N GLU A 255 2.40 12.63 -3.99
CA GLU A 255 3.66 12.16 -4.58
C GLU A 255 4.63 13.34 -4.69
N CYS A 256 5.85 13.16 -4.20
CA CYS A 256 6.85 14.21 -4.10
C CYS A 256 8.28 13.74 -4.43
N ILE A 257 8.47 12.63 -5.16
CA ILE A 257 9.83 12.16 -5.48
C ILE A 257 10.62 13.19 -6.29
N ASP A 258 9.96 13.94 -7.19
CA ASP A 258 10.63 14.94 -8.05
C ASP A 258 11.22 16.13 -7.28
N VAL A 259 10.74 16.38 -6.07
CA VAL A 259 11.26 17.43 -5.18
C VAL A 259 12.07 16.86 -4.01
N THR A 260 12.22 15.53 -3.93
CA THR A 260 12.91 14.89 -2.81
C THR A 260 14.43 15.02 -2.97
N HIS A 261 15.09 15.48 -1.91
CA HIS A 261 16.53 15.65 -1.87
C HIS A 261 17.26 14.30 -2.03
N PRO A 262 18.35 14.22 -2.82
CA PRO A 262 19.07 12.97 -3.08
C PRO A 262 19.53 12.20 -1.83
N SER A 263 19.93 12.90 -0.76
CA SER A 263 20.34 12.26 0.51
C SER A 263 19.24 11.39 1.12
N ILE A 264 17.97 11.79 0.97
CA ILE A 264 16.82 11.03 1.47
C ILE A 264 16.62 9.77 0.62
N LEU A 265 16.77 9.90 -0.71
CA LEU A 265 16.66 8.78 -1.63
C LEU A 265 17.74 7.72 -1.36
N GLU A 266 18.97 8.18 -1.13
CA GLU A 266 20.10 7.31 -0.79
C GLU A 266 19.86 6.55 0.52
N VAL A 267 19.47 7.26 1.59
CA VAL A 267 19.17 6.65 2.89
C VAL A 267 18.03 5.63 2.80
N ALA A 268 16.97 5.92 2.03
CA ALA A 268 15.88 4.98 1.85
C ALA A 268 16.32 3.69 1.12
N SER A 269 17.17 3.81 0.10
CA SER A 269 17.73 2.66 -0.60
C SER A 269 18.69 1.85 0.29
N LEU A 270 19.54 2.52 1.06
CA LEU A 270 20.40 1.88 2.06
C LEU A 270 19.59 1.13 3.13
N ALA A 271 18.46 1.69 3.58
CA ALA A 271 17.57 1.05 4.54
C ALA A 271 17.03 -0.29 4.04
N VAL A 272 16.67 -0.38 2.75
CA VAL A 272 16.28 -1.66 2.13
C VAL A 272 17.47 -2.62 2.05
N ARG A 273 18.64 -2.12 1.64
CA ARG A 273 19.87 -2.94 1.53
C ARG A 273 20.32 -3.52 2.88
N ALA A 274 20.14 -2.77 3.96
CA ALA A 274 20.49 -3.15 5.32
C ALA A 274 19.75 -4.41 5.80
N ILE A 275 18.56 -4.69 5.27
CA ILE A 275 17.81 -5.91 5.55
C ILE A 275 18.25 -7.01 4.56
N PRO A 276 18.98 -8.06 5.00
CA PRO A 276 19.53 -9.05 4.07
C PRO A 276 18.45 -9.76 3.27
N GLY A 277 18.62 -9.90 1.95
CA GLY A 277 17.67 -10.61 1.07
C GLY A 277 16.31 -9.93 0.90
N LEU A 278 16.14 -8.67 1.32
CA LEU A 278 14.98 -7.86 0.98
C LEU A 278 15.24 -7.14 -0.36
N GLU A 279 14.40 -7.38 -1.36
CA GLU A 279 14.52 -6.81 -2.71
C GLU A 279 13.92 -5.40 -2.82
N TYR A 280 12.81 -5.19 -2.13
CA TYR A 280 12.16 -3.90 -2.05
C TYR A 280 11.35 -3.81 -0.76
N ALA A 281 11.07 -2.58 -0.33
CA ALA A 281 10.25 -2.32 0.83
C ALA A 281 9.57 -0.96 0.74
N GLY A 282 8.54 -0.79 1.57
CA GLY A 282 8.08 0.54 1.94
C GLY A 282 8.85 1.00 3.17
N VAL A 283 9.60 2.09 3.07
CA VAL A 283 10.33 2.72 4.17
C VAL A 283 9.51 3.91 4.65
N ASP A 284 9.20 3.93 5.94
CA ASP A 284 8.45 5.02 6.55
C ASP A 284 9.42 5.98 7.20
N ILE A 285 9.29 7.26 6.87
CA ILE A 285 10.20 8.31 7.28
C ILE A 285 9.39 9.44 7.90
N LEU A 286 9.87 9.96 9.03
CA LEU A 286 9.44 11.24 9.56
C LEU A 286 10.48 12.29 9.19
N MET A 287 10.03 13.38 8.56
CA MET A 287 10.85 14.53 8.19
C MET A 287 9.98 15.77 7.96
N GLU A 288 10.52 16.98 8.04
CA GLU A 288 9.75 18.22 7.88
C GLU A 288 9.44 18.55 6.40
N ASP A 289 10.45 18.41 5.55
CA ASP A 289 10.37 18.76 4.13
C ASP A 289 11.22 17.82 3.26
N PRO A 290 10.65 17.18 2.22
CA PRO A 290 11.40 16.27 1.37
C PRO A 290 12.50 16.97 0.57
N SER A 291 12.46 18.30 0.38
CA SER A 291 13.45 19.05 -0.42
C SER A 291 14.71 19.45 0.36
N ILE A 292 14.69 19.31 1.69
CA ILE A 292 15.81 19.65 2.56
C ILE A 292 16.70 18.40 2.76
N PRO A 293 18.04 18.51 2.77
CA PRO A 293 18.93 17.38 3.08
C PRO A 293 18.67 16.80 4.48
N ILE A 294 19.06 15.54 4.70
CA ILE A 294 18.82 14.85 5.97
C ILE A 294 19.44 15.57 7.18
N ASP A 295 20.63 16.16 7.02
CA ASP A 295 21.35 16.84 8.10
C ASP A 295 20.81 18.25 8.40
N GLY A 296 19.89 18.75 7.57
CA GLY A 296 19.27 20.07 7.70
C GLY A 296 17.91 20.07 8.41
N GLN A 297 17.44 18.91 8.89
CA GLN A 297 16.11 18.76 9.49
C GLN A 297 16.06 17.59 10.47
N ASP A 298 15.00 17.57 11.29
CA ASP A 298 14.64 16.37 12.03
C ASP A 298 14.29 15.24 11.04
N PHE A 299 14.96 14.09 11.18
CA PHE A 299 14.81 12.95 10.27
C PHE A 299 14.90 11.62 11.03
N SER A 300 14.00 10.68 10.72
CA SER A 300 14.13 9.31 11.20
C SER A 300 13.41 8.32 10.29
N ILE A 301 14.04 7.18 10.05
CA ILE A 301 13.35 5.97 9.58
C ILE A 301 12.55 5.39 10.75
N VAL A 302 11.26 5.15 10.54
CA VAL A 302 10.32 4.67 11.57
C VAL A 302 10.07 3.18 11.46
N GLU A 303 9.84 2.69 10.24
CA GLU A 303 9.55 1.28 9.97
C GLU A 303 9.97 0.87 8.55
N ILE A 304 10.21 -0.42 8.37
CA ILE A 304 10.40 -1.05 7.06
C ILE A 304 9.29 -2.08 6.83
N ASN A 305 8.57 -1.94 5.73
CA ASN A 305 7.45 -2.78 5.36
C ASN A 305 7.83 -3.72 4.21
N SER A 306 8.02 -4.99 4.52
CA SER A 306 8.31 -6.05 3.52
C SER A 306 7.13 -6.41 2.61
N ALA A 307 5.91 -5.99 2.96
CA ALA A 307 4.71 -6.14 2.13
C ALA A 307 4.03 -4.77 1.97
N PRO A 308 4.66 -3.81 1.26
CA PRO A 308 4.19 -2.44 1.22
C PRO A 308 2.87 -2.29 0.47
N MET A 309 2.07 -1.29 0.87
CA MET A 309 0.84 -0.93 0.18
C MET A 309 1.19 -0.17 -1.11
N LEU A 310 0.87 -0.76 -2.27
CA LEU A 310 1.29 -0.18 -3.55
C LEU A 310 0.32 0.86 -4.11
N VAL A 311 -0.98 0.75 -3.81
CA VAL A 311 -2.06 1.51 -4.47
C VAL A 311 -1.92 3.04 -4.31
N MET A 312 -1.22 3.51 -3.28
CA MET A 312 -1.02 4.95 -3.05
C MET A 312 -0.03 5.62 -4.02
N HIS A 313 0.85 4.85 -4.66
CA HIS A 313 1.87 5.40 -5.58
C HIS A 313 1.31 5.67 -7.00
N PRO A 314 0.51 4.77 -7.60
CA PRO A 314 -0.12 5.04 -8.89
C PRO A 314 -1.34 5.96 -8.77
N PHE A 315 -1.93 6.08 -7.58
CA PHE A 315 -3.14 6.88 -7.37
C PHE A 315 -2.99 7.87 -6.21
N PRO A 316 -2.02 8.81 -6.27
CA PRO A 316 -1.90 9.85 -5.25
C PRO A 316 -3.07 10.84 -5.36
N GLY A 317 -3.36 11.56 -4.28
CA GLY A 317 -4.36 12.63 -4.26
C GLY A 317 -3.85 13.89 -4.94
N SER A 318 -2.54 14.12 -4.90
CA SER A 318 -1.84 15.19 -5.62
C SER A 318 -0.43 14.75 -6.02
N GLY A 319 0.19 15.44 -6.98
CA GLY A 319 1.50 15.06 -7.51
C GLY A 319 1.42 14.02 -8.63
N LYS A 320 2.58 13.67 -9.19
CA LYS A 320 2.69 12.82 -10.39
C LYS A 320 2.56 11.33 -10.03
N PRO A 321 1.59 10.58 -10.59
CA PRO A 321 1.48 9.13 -10.41
C PRO A 321 2.78 8.36 -10.72
N ARG A 322 3.07 7.32 -9.94
CA ARG A 322 4.18 6.39 -10.15
C ARG A 322 3.69 4.96 -10.28
N ASN A 323 3.92 4.34 -11.43
CA ASN A 323 3.61 2.93 -11.66
C ASN A 323 4.63 2.00 -10.97
N VAL A 324 4.65 2.02 -9.64
CA VAL A 324 5.50 1.16 -8.82
C VAL A 324 5.28 -0.34 -9.12
N PRO A 325 4.05 -0.83 -9.33
CA PRO A 325 3.85 -2.23 -9.75
C PRO A 325 4.60 -2.60 -11.03
N ARG A 326 4.60 -1.74 -12.06
CA ARG A 326 5.38 -1.94 -13.29
C ARG A 326 6.87 -2.01 -12.97
N MET A 327 7.39 -1.03 -12.23
CA MET A 327 8.81 -0.96 -11.86
C MET A 327 9.27 -2.20 -11.09
N ILE A 328 8.42 -2.80 -10.24
CA ILE A 328 8.72 -4.07 -9.57
C ILE A 328 8.95 -5.18 -10.60
N VAL A 329 8.05 -5.34 -11.59
CA VAL A 329 8.17 -6.39 -12.60
C VAL A 329 9.41 -6.15 -13.47
N GLU A 330 9.66 -4.91 -13.89
CA GLU A 330 10.84 -4.52 -14.68
C GLU A 330 12.15 -4.82 -13.96
N ASP A 331 12.29 -4.36 -12.71
CA ASP A 331 13.51 -4.58 -11.91
C ASP A 331 13.76 -6.08 -11.70
N LEU A 332 12.69 -6.88 -11.51
CA LEU A 332 12.80 -8.33 -11.37
C LEU A 332 13.17 -9.04 -12.68
N LEU A 333 12.67 -8.60 -13.83
CA LEU A 333 13.09 -9.13 -15.13
C LEU A 333 14.58 -8.86 -15.37
N ILE A 334 15.00 -7.60 -15.19
CA ILE A 334 16.40 -7.18 -15.38
C ILE A 334 17.32 -7.98 -14.47
N LYS A 335 16.93 -8.15 -13.19
CA LYS A 335 17.70 -8.96 -12.23
C LYS A 335 17.87 -10.41 -12.66
N ASN A 336 16.92 -10.97 -13.41
CA ASN A 336 16.96 -12.33 -13.93
C ASN A 336 17.48 -12.39 -15.39
N GLY A 337 18.10 -11.32 -15.90
CA GLY A 337 18.75 -11.31 -17.21
C GLY A 337 17.79 -11.11 -18.40
N PHE A 338 16.56 -10.64 -18.16
CA PHE A 338 15.57 -10.39 -19.20
C PHE A 338 15.38 -8.90 -19.47
N SER A 339 14.98 -8.58 -20.71
CA SER A 339 14.59 -7.22 -21.10
C SER A 339 13.19 -6.87 -20.55
N ALA A 340 13.03 -5.63 -20.12
CA ALA A 340 11.76 -5.06 -19.66
C ALA A 340 10.96 -4.35 -20.78
N ASN A 341 11.50 -4.26 -22.01
CA ASN A 341 11.07 -3.30 -23.04
C ASN A 341 9.98 -3.76 -24.01
N ASN A 342 9.30 -4.89 -23.78
CA ASN A 342 8.31 -5.41 -24.73
C ASN A 342 6.90 -5.46 -24.13
N PRO A 343 6.21 -4.30 -23.96
CA PRO A 343 4.80 -4.32 -23.62
C PRO A 343 4.00 -4.93 -24.79
N VAL A 344 3.13 -5.89 -24.48
CA VAL A 344 2.20 -6.50 -25.44
C VAL A 344 1.01 -5.56 -25.69
N SER A 345 0.72 -4.67 -24.75
CA SER A 345 -0.31 -3.63 -24.81
C SER A 345 -0.10 -2.61 -23.68
N GLU A 346 -0.73 -1.44 -23.78
CA GLU A 346 -0.66 -0.38 -22.76
C GLU A 346 -1.81 -0.42 -21.76
N ASP A 347 -3.04 -0.73 -22.20
CA ASP A 347 -4.26 -0.59 -21.39
C ASP A 347 -5.22 -1.78 -21.46
N CYS A 348 -5.03 -2.68 -22.43
CA CYS A 348 -5.89 -3.83 -22.68
C CYS A 348 -5.11 -5.13 -22.75
N VAL A 349 -5.54 -6.17 -22.04
CA VAL A 349 -4.93 -7.50 -22.14
C VAL A 349 -5.91 -8.46 -22.82
N PHE A 350 -5.42 -9.16 -23.83
CA PHE A 350 -6.04 -10.36 -24.40
C PHE A 350 -5.41 -11.55 -23.69
N ALA A 351 -6.20 -12.38 -23.02
CA ALA A 351 -5.66 -13.48 -22.24
C ALA A 351 -6.48 -14.75 -22.35
N LYS A 352 -5.76 -15.87 -22.37
CA LYS A 352 -6.29 -17.20 -22.11
C LYS A 352 -6.14 -17.52 -20.62
N ILE A 353 -7.25 -17.81 -19.96
CA ILE A 353 -7.33 -18.18 -18.55
C ILE A 353 -7.71 -19.65 -18.45
N ILE A 354 -6.94 -20.43 -17.71
CA ILE A 354 -7.24 -21.84 -17.41
C ILE A 354 -7.45 -22.00 -15.91
N VAL A 355 -8.64 -22.46 -15.52
CA VAL A 355 -9.00 -22.78 -14.13
C VAL A 355 -9.03 -24.29 -13.95
N THR A 356 -8.21 -24.80 -13.04
CA THR A 356 -8.14 -26.22 -12.70
C THR A 356 -8.65 -26.50 -11.28
N GLY A 357 -8.94 -27.77 -10.98
CA GLY A 357 -9.51 -28.22 -9.70
C GLY A 357 -10.95 -28.72 -9.85
N THR A 358 -11.69 -28.78 -8.74
CA THR A 358 -13.09 -29.23 -8.79
C THR A 358 -13.98 -28.10 -9.27
N VAL A 359 -14.09 -27.93 -10.58
CA VAL A 359 -14.96 -26.95 -11.24
C VAL A 359 -16.25 -27.65 -11.66
N ARG A 360 -17.39 -27.29 -11.05
CA ARG A 360 -18.70 -27.87 -11.42
C ARG A 360 -19.18 -27.30 -12.76
N LYS A 361 -18.52 -27.72 -13.84
CA LYS A 361 -18.77 -27.48 -15.28
C LYS A 361 -19.84 -26.42 -15.58
N VAL A 362 -21.11 -26.81 -15.65
CA VAL A 362 -22.21 -25.91 -16.04
C VAL A 362 -22.43 -24.78 -15.02
N GLY A 363 -22.40 -25.09 -13.73
CA GLY A 363 -22.56 -24.10 -12.66
C GLY A 363 -21.39 -23.11 -12.63
N TYR A 364 -20.17 -23.62 -12.82
CA TYR A 364 -18.98 -22.79 -12.89
C TYR A 364 -18.96 -21.92 -14.15
N LEU A 365 -19.35 -22.46 -15.32
CA LEU A 365 -19.46 -21.70 -16.57
C LEU A 365 -20.45 -20.54 -16.46
N LYS A 366 -21.64 -20.78 -15.91
CA LYS A 366 -22.62 -19.70 -15.68
C LYS A 366 -22.08 -18.66 -14.71
N TRP A 367 -21.41 -19.11 -13.66
CA TRP A 367 -20.82 -18.23 -12.65
C TRP A 367 -19.70 -17.34 -13.20
N ILE A 368 -18.76 -17.90 -13.98
CA ILE A 368 -17.64 -17.13 -14.53
C ILE A 368 -18.11 -16.15 -15.61
N LYS A 369 -19.06 -16.54 -16.47
CA LYS A 369 -19.68 -15.61 -17.45
C LYS A 369 -20.35 -14.43 -16.74
N ALA A 370 -21.21 -14.70 -15.76
CA ALA A 370 -21.82 -13.64 -14.95
C ALA A 370 -20.77 -12.77 -14.23
N LYS A 371 -19.63 -13.35 -13.83
CA LYS A 371 -18.55 -12.60 -13.20
C LYS A 371 -17.80 -11.70 -14.19
N MET A 372 -17.58 -12.16 -15.42
CA MET A 372 -17.04 -11.35 -16.52
C MET A 372 -17.97 -10.19 -16.85
N ASP A 373 -19.28 -10.43 -16.97
CA ASP A 373 -20.27 -9.39 -17.25
C ASP A 373 -20.27 -8.29 -16.17
N ASN A 374 -20.25 -8.69 -14.89
CA ASN A 374 -20.16 -7.76 -13.74
C ASN A 374 -18.85 -6.98 -13.69
N LEU A 375 -17.80 -7.49 -14.32
CA LEU A 375 -16.52 -6.82 -14.45
C LEU A 375 -16.39 -6.11 -15.80
N GLU A 376 -17.44 -6.07 -16.62
CA GLU A 376 -17.42 -5.48 -17.97
C GLU A 376 -16.25 -6.01 -18.81
N LEU A 377 -15.99 -7.32 -18.69
CA LEU A 377 -14.98 -8.04 -19.49
C LEU A 377 -15.67 -8.75 -20.64
N LYS A 378 -15.08 -8.69 -21.84
CA LYS A 378 -15.57 -9.43 -23.01
C LYS A 378 -14.80 -10.72 -23.16
N GLY A 379 -15.42 -11.72 -23.78
CA GLY A 379 -14.75 -12.98 -24.02
C GLY A 379 -15.64 -14.20 -24.11
N TYR A 380 -15.00 -15.35 -24.20
CA TYR A 380 -15.61 -16.66 -24.39
C TYR A 380 -15.16 -17.61 -23.29
N VAL A 381 -16.04 -18.52 -22.89
CA VAL A 381 -15.74 -19.51 -21.84
C VAL A 381 -16.15 -20.89 -22.34
N ARG A 382 -15.21 -21.83 -22.31
CA ARG A 382 -15.45 -23.25 -22.58
C ARG A 382 -15.17 -24.11 -21.36
N VAL A 383 -15.77 -25.29 -21.35
CA VAL A 383 -15.59 -26.28 -20.31
C VAL A 383 -15.00 -27.53 -20.94
N SER A 384 -13.93 -28.04 -20.35
CA SER A 384 -13.30 -29.31 -20.71
C SER A 384 -13.69 -30.43 -19.72
N SER A 385 -13.12 -31.63 -19.89
CA SER A 385 -13.23 -32.73 -18.93
C SER A 385 -12.77 -32.30 -17.54
N ASP A 386 -11.65 -31.58 -17.46
CA ASP A 386 -10.86 -31.40 -16.22
C ASP A 386 -10.60 -29.93 -15.84
N PHE A 387 -10.95 -28.97 -16.71
CA PHE A 387 -10.71 -27.55 -16.50
C PHE A 387 -11.79 -26.68 -17.14
N VAL A 388 -11.85 -25.41 -16.70
CA VAL A 388 -12.59 -24.34 -17.39
C VAL A 388 -11.57 -23.43 -18.05
N GLU A 389 -11.82 -23.07 -19.29
CA GLU A 389 -10.96 -22.15 -20.04
C GLU A 389 -11.77 -20.94 -20.47
N ALA A 390 -11.17 -19.75 -20.38
CA ALA A 390 -11.77 -18.50 -20.82
C ALA A 390 -10.78 -17.70 -21.66
N TYR A 391 -11.23 -17.17 -22.79
CA TYR A 391 -10.53 -16.15 -23.56
C TYR A 391 -11.16 -14.82 -23.19
N VAL A 392 -10.40 -13.93 -22.58
CA VAL A 392 -10.88 -12.67 -22.02
C VAL A 392 -10.10 -11.50 -22.61
N GLU A 393 -10.81 -10.45 -23.00
CA GLU A 393 -10.24 -9.16 -23.37
C GLU A 393 -10.74 -8.06 -22.43
N GLY A 394 -9.87 -7.10 -22.11
CA GLY A 394 -10.23 -5.89 -21.39
C GLY A 394 -9.14 -5.37 -20.45
N CYS A 395 -9.55 -4.49 -19.52
CA CYS A 395 -8.64 -3.89 -18.55
C CYS A 395 -7.94 -4.96 -17.69
N PRO A 396 -6.59 -4.93 -17.60
CA PRO A 396 -5.82 -5.97 -16.91
C PRO A 396 -6.13 -6.03 -15.41
N HIS A 397 -6.46 -4.91 -14.77
CA HIS A 397 -6.86 -4.90 -13.37
C HIS A 397 -8.21 -5.61 -13.12
N ARG A 398 -9.15 -5.51 -14.06
CA ARG A 398 -10.43 -6.23 -14.01
C ARG A 398 -10.23 -7.72 -14.27
N ILE A 399 -9.34 -8.08 -15.19
CA ILE A 399 -8.91 -9.47 -15.41
C ILE A 399 -8.28 -10.02 -14.12
N SER A 400 -7.45 -9.26 -13.40
CA SER A 400 -6.87 -9.73 -12.12
C SER A 400 -7.90 -9.92 -11.00
N LEU A 401 -9.01 -9.15 -11.01
CA LEU A 401 -10.15 -9.44 -10.13
C LEU A 401 -10.88 -10.72 -10.54
N LEU A 402 -11.03 -10.97 -11.85
CA LEU A 402 -11.62 -12.20 -12.35
C LEU A 402 -10.79 -13.42 -11.94
N THR A 403 -9.48 -13.43 -12.17
CA THR A 403 -8.59 -14.55 -11.83
C THR A 403 -8.58 -14.84 -10.32
N ALA A 404 -8.57 -13.80 -9.48
CA ALA A 404 -8.70 -13.96 -8.04
C ALA A 404 -10.08 -14.52 -7.63
N ALA A 405 -11.17 -14.06 -8.26
CA ALA A 405 -12.51 -14.58 -8.01
C ALA A 405 -12.64 -16.04 -8.45
N CYS A 406 -11.99 -16.44 -9.55
CA CYS A 406 -12.02 -17.80 -10.08
C CYS A 406 -11.55 -18.84 -9.05
N LEU A 407 -10.65 -18.48 -8.14
CA LEU A 407 -10.21 -19.38 -7.06
C LEU A 407 -11.24 -19.55 -5.93
N LYS A 408 -12.12 -18.57 -5.73
CA LYS A 408 -13.28 -18.73 -4.86
C LYS A 408 -14.34 -19.60 -5.54
N GLY A 409 -14.53 -19.38 -6.84
CA GLY A 409 -15.45 -20.15 -7.69
C GLY A 409 -16.92 -20.05 -7.31
N SER A 410 -17.73 -20.90 -7.94
CA SER A 410 -19.14 -21.08 -7.61
C SER A 410 -19.33 -21.87 -6.32
N ALA A 411 -20.55 -21.87 -5.77
CA ALA A 411 -20.91 -22.75 -4.66
C ALA A 411 -20.55 -24.21 -4.97
N ARG A 412 -19.90 -24.89 -4.02
CA ARG A 412 -19.46 -26.30 -4.10
C ARG A 412 -18.39 -26.60 -5.17
N SER A 413 -17.76 -25.59 -5.76
CA SER A 413 -16.51 -25.76 -6.53
C SER A 413 -15.31 -25.59 -5.60
N LEU A 414 -14.22 -26.32 -5.89
CA LEU A 414 -12.93 -26.20 -5.20
C LEU A 414 -11.82 -26.02 -6.26
N PRO A 415 -11.74 -24.84 -6.89
CA PRO A 415 -10.65 -24.52 -7.80
C PRO A 415 -9.32 -24.55 -7.05
N LYS A 416 -8.27 -25.04 -7.72
CA LYS A 416 -6.93 -25.16 -7.15
C LYS A 416 -5.99 -24.11 -7.68
N GLU A 417 -6.11 -23.80 -8.97
CA GLU A 417 -5.17 -22.96 -9.68
C GLU A 417 -5.86 -22.22 -10.82
N VAL A 418 -5.37 -21.02 -11.10
CA VAL A 418 -5.74 -20.22 -12.27
C VAL A 418 -4.46 -19.81 -13.00
N LYS A 419 -4.27 -20.31 -14.22
CA LYS A 419 -3.18 -19.89 -15.12
C LYS A 419 -3.69 -18.83 -16.07
N THR A 420 -2.92 -17.79 -16.29
CA THR A 420 -3.26 -16.70 -17.21
C THR A 420 -2.12 -16.50 -18.19
N TYR A 421 -2.43 -16.60 -19.48
CA TYR A 421 -1.50 -16.45 -20.58
C TYR A 421 -1.90 -15.21 -21.38
N PRO A 422 -1.15 -14.10 -21.30
CA PRO A 422 -1.37 -12.97 -22.20
C PRO A 422 -1.08 -13.39 -23.64
N MET A 423 -1.83 -12.84 -24.59
CA MET A 423 -1.79 -13.20 -26.01
C MET A 423 -1.67 -11.94 -26.86
N LEU A 424 -1.07 -12.08 -28.04
CA LEU A 424 -1.21 -11.06 -29.08
C LEU A 424 -2.66 -11.07 -29.57
N LYS A 425 -3.17 -9.90 -29.95
CA LYS A 425 -4.55 -9.76 -30.44
C LYS A 425 -4.86 -10.71 -31.60
N GLN A 426 -3.94 -10.86 -32.56
CA GLN A 426 -4.13 -11.75 -33.71
C GLN A 426 -4.32 -13.22 -33.31
N ASP A 427 -3.57 -13.69 -32.30
CA ASP A 427 -3.64 -15.06 -31.83
C ASP A 427 -4.93 -15.28 -31.04
N PHE A 428 -5.33 -14.26 -30.26
CA PHE A 428 -6.60 -14.24 -29.56
C PHE A 428 -7.79 -14.30 -30.53
N ASP A 429 -7.81 -13.44 -31.54
CA ASP A 429 -8.87 -13.37 -32.55
C ASP A 429 -8.94 -14.69 -33.33
N SER A 430 -7.80 -15.30 -33.68
CA SER A 430 -7.74 -16.60 -34.36
C SER A 430 -8.32 -17.73 -33.50
N GLU A 431 -7.99 -17.79 -32.22
CA GLU A 431 -8.57 -18.78 -31.31
C GLU A 431 -10.06 -18.55 -31.15
N VAL A 432 -10.48 -17.30 -30.90
CA VAL A 432 -11.88 -16.89 -30.70
C VAL A 432 -12.75 -17.14 -31.94
N ALA A 433 -12.23 -16.97 -33.15
CA ALA A 433 -12.95 -17.25 -34.39
C ALA A 433 -13.39 -18.73 -34.49
N GLY A 434 -12.65 -19.65 -33.86
CA GLY A 434 -13.05 -21.07 -33.77
C GLY A 434 -14.24 -21.33 -32.84
N PHE A 435 -14.75 -20.32 -32.12
CA PHE A 435 -15.89 -20.42 -31.21
C PHE A 435 -17.20 -19.83 -31.75
N VAL A 436 -17.14 -19.08 -32.86
CA VAL A 436 -18.30 -18.39 -33.47
C VAL A 436 -19.00 -19.27 -34.49
#